data_AF-A0A3M8DV15-F1
#
_entry.id   AF-A0A3M8DV15-F1
#
_cell.length_a   1.000
_cell.length_b   1.000
_cell.length_c   1.000
_cell.angle_alpha   90.00
_cell.angle_beta   90.00
_cell.angle_gamma   90.00
#
_symmetry.space_group_name_H-M   'P 1'
#
loop_
_entity.id
_entity.type
_entity.pdbx_description
1 polymer ?
#
loop_
_entity_poly.entity_id
_entity_poly.type
_entity_poly.pdbx_seq_one_letter_code
_entity_poly.pdbx_strand_id
1 'polypeptide(L)'
;MITIQRQIPVKLILTEQSRERLRHEYEAQIRQVQEELRQWEFYSKRLLHEAQGKSQAARQQAEERIAREEKNRREKLERIQFQLEQSQQLPIGSELPYTTVQSSVQVQIGDNWNDIMTGTEIIVKNGIVHAIRQGGERNGSNEFLYGGQAGEHPRP
;
A
#
# COMPACT_ATOMS: atom_id res chain seq x y z
N MET A 1 21.19 -12.85 -21.42
CA MET A 1 20.95 -12.09 -20.18
C MET A 1 20.20 -10.82 -20.55
N ILE A 2 19.14 -10.50 -19.82
CA ILE A 2 18.35 -9.26 -19.99
C ILE A 2 18.23 -8.57 -18.64
N THR A 3 18.03 -7.25 -18.62
CA THR A 3 17.73 -6.50 -17.40
C THR A 3 16.27 -6.10 -17.42
N ILE A 4 15.58 -6.30 -16.31
CA ILE A 4 14.18 -5.93 -16.13
C ILE A 4 14.00 -5.09 -14.87
N GLN A 5 12.89 -4.34 -14.82
CA GLN A 5 12.51 -3.59 -13.63
C GLN A 5 11.46 -4.39 -12.84
N ARG A 6 11.65 -4.50 -11.53
CA ARG A 6 10.68 -5.06 -10.60
C ARG A 6 10.31 -4.05 -9.53
N GLN A 7 9.13 -4.22 -8.95
CA GLN A 7 8.64 -3.41 -7.85
C GLN A 7 8.99 -4.08 -6.51
N ILE A 8 9.57 -3.33 -5.58
CA ILE A 8 9.90 -3.78 -4.22
C ILE A 8 9.02 -3.02 -3.24
N PRO A 9 8.14 -3.69 -2.47
CA PRO A 9 7.39 -3.05 -1.41
C PRO A 9 8.32 -2.59 -0.29
N VAL A 10 8.06 -1.38 0.21
CA VAL A 10 8.67 -0.79 1.39
C VAL A 10 7.62 -0.73 2.48
N LYS A 11 7.93 -1.34 3.62
CA LYS A 11 7.14 -1.28 4.84
C LYS A 11 7.82 -0.40 5.88
N LEU A 12 7.04 0.20 6.74
CA LEU A 12 7.50 1.02 7.85
C LEU A 12 7.17 0.34 9.19
N ILE A 13 8.14 0.27 10.10
CA ILE A 13 7.89 -0.08 11.50
C ILE A 13 7.32 1.14 12.20
N LEU A 14 6.10 1.01 12.69
CA LEU A 14 5.37 2.07 13.35
C LEU A 14 6.05 2.45 14.67
N THR A 15 6.55 3.67 14.72
CA THR A 15 7.04 4.37 15.91
C THR A 15 6.16 5.60 16.17
N GLU A 16 6.23 6.19 17.37
CA GLU A 16 5.48 7.40 17.70
C GLU A 16 5.78 8.54 16.70
N GLN A 17 7.06 8.73 16.39
CA GLN A 17 7.51 9.73 15.41
C GLN A 17 6.91 9.47 14.02
N SER A 18 6.95 8.22 13.55
CA SER A 18 6.39 7.88 12.25
C SER A 18 4.87 7.97 12.21
N ARG A 19 4.17 7.67 13.31
CA ARG A 19 2.72 7.80 13.40
C ARG A 19 2.29 9.24 13.21
N GLU A 20 2.93 10.15 13.92
CA GLU A 20 2.64 11.57 13.81
C GLU A 20 2.94 12.12 12.41
N ARG A 21 4.06 11.67 11.83
CA ARG A 21 4.39 12.00 10.44
C ARG A 21 3.35 11.48 9.45
N LEU A 22 2.95 10.21 9.55
CA LEU A 22 1.94 9.60 8.68
C LEU A 22 0.59 10.31 8.83
N ARG A 23 0.20 10.68 10.06
CA ARG A 23 -1.00 11.46 10.34
C ARG A 23 -0.99 12.77 9.55
N HIS A 24 0.08 13.55 9.65
CA HIS A 24 0.22 14.80 8.90
C HIS A 24 0.21 14.60 7.38
N GLU A 25 0.93 13.58 6.88
CA GLU A 25 0.97 13.25 5.45
C GLU A 25 -0.43 12.88 4.92
N TYR A 26 -1.17 12.01 5.61
CA TYR A 26 -2.51 11.61 5.19
C TYR A 26 -3.53 12.74 5.31
N GLU A 27 -3.49 13.53 6.39
CA GLU A 27 -4.36 14.72 6.51
C GLU A 27 -4.12 15.73 5.38
N ALA A 28 -2.86 15.94 4.97
CA ALA A 28 -2.53 16.78 3.84
C ALA A 28 -3.08 16.22 2.52
N GLN A 29 -2.92 14.92 2.28
CA GLN A 29 -3.46 14.25 1.10
C GLN A 29 -5.00 14.29 1.07
N ILE A 30 -5.67 14.09 2.22
CA ILE A 30 -7.13 14.22 2.35
C ILE A 30 -7.57 15.62 1.94
N ARG A 31 -6.94 16.68 2.49
CA ARG A 31 -7.26 18.06 2.12
C ARG A 31 -7.07 18.32 0.63
N GLN A 32 -6.00 17.78 0.05
CA GLN A 32 -5.74 17.90 -1.38
C GLN A 32 -6.84 17.24 -2.23
N VAL A 33 -7.19 15.98 -1.93
CA VAL A 33 -8.23 15.27 -2.69
C VAL A 33 -9.61 15.90 -2.52
N GLN A 34 -9.91 16.46 -1.35
CA GLN A 34 -11.14 17.21 -1.12
C GLN A 34 -11.20 18.50 -1.96
N GLU A 35 -10.08 19.20 -2.14
CA GLU A 35 -10.00 20.35 -3.04
C GLU A 35 -10.13 19.92 -4.51
N GLU A 36 -9.47 18.82 -4.92
CA GLU A 36 -9.63 18.23 -6.25
C GLU A 36 -11.10 17.87 -6.55
N LEU A 37 -11.82 17.33 -5.56
CA LEU A 37 -13.26 17.04 -5.65
C LEU A 37 -14.09 18.32 -5.83
N ARG A 38 -13.85 19.36 -5.03
CA ARG A 38 -14.55 20.65 -5.19
C ARG A 38 -14.34 21.23 -6.58
N GLN A 39 -13.11 21.26 -7.06
CA GLN A 39 -12.78 21.76 -8.40
C GLN A 39 -13.46 20.91 -9.49
N TRP A 40 -13.46 19.59 -9.31
CA TRP A 40 -14.14 18.67 -10.21
C TRP A 40 -15.66 18.92 -10.29
N GLU A 41 -16.31 19.19 -9.17
CA GLU A 41 -17.76 19.51 -9.13
C GLU A 41 -18.12 20.75 -9.97
N PHE A 42 -17.28 21.78 -9.98
CA PHE A 42 -17.49 22.94 -10.85
C PHE A 42 -17.27 22.61 -12.32
N TYR A 43 -16.20 21.85 -12.61
CA TYR A 43 -15.88 21.44 -13.99
C TYR A 43 -16.96 20.51 -14.57
N SER A 44 -17.46 19.56 -13.79
CA SER A 44 -18.47 18.59 -14.22
C SER A 44 -19.80 19.27 -14.56
N LYS A 45 -20.23 20.27 -13.77
CA LYS A 45 -21.42 21.10 -14.07
C LYS A 45 -21.31 21.79 -15.43
N ARG A 46 -20.14 22.34 -15.75
CA ARG A 46 -19.89 22.96 -17.06
C ARG A 46 -19.96 21.93 -18.19
N LEU A 47 -19.35 20.77 -18.00
CA LEU A 47 -19.35 19.70 -18.99
C LEU A 47 -20.77 19.16 -19.27
N LEU A 48 -21.61 19.05 -18.23
CA LEU A 48 -23.03 18.69 -18.39
C LEU A 48 -23.79 19.75 -19.18
N HIS A 49 -23.61 21.03 -18.84
CA HIS A 49 -24.25 22.14 -19.55
C HIS A 49 -23.86 22.16 -21.04
N GLU A 50 -22.58 21.97 -21.36
CA GLU A 50 -22.12 21.86 -22.76
C GLU A 50 -22.70 20.65 -23.51
N ALA A 51 -23.02 19.56 -22.79
CA ALA A 51 -23.65 18.38 -23.36
C ALA A 51 -25.17 18.57 -23.59
N GLN A 52 -25.84 19.48 -22.88
CA GLN A 52 -27.28 19.75 -23.07
C GLN A 52 -27.62 20.20 -24.49
N GLY A 53 -26.70 20.79 -25.26
CA GLY A 53 -26.91 21.12 -26.67
C GLY A 53 -26.68 19.95 -27.66
N LYS A 54 -26.22 18.79 -27.18
CA LYS A 54 -25.75 17.67 -28.01
C LYS A 54 -26.77 16.51 -28.06
N SER A 55 -26.46 15.49 -28.86
CA SER A 55 -27.26 14.26 -28.96
C SER A 55 -27.39 13.54 -27.61
N GLN A 56 -28.43 12.73 -27.47
CA GLN A 56 -28.66 11.94 -26.26
C GLN A 56 -27.47 11.02 -25.92
N ALA A 57 -26.87 10.38 -26.92
CA ALA A 57 -25.68 9.54 -26.74
C ALA A 57 -24.48 10.35 -26.20
N ALA A 58 -24.27 11.58 -26.70
CA ALA A 58 -23.19 12.44 -26.23
C ALA A 58 -23.41 12.93 -24.79
N ARG A 59 -24.67 13.12 -24.37
CA ARG A 59 -25.02 13.45 -22.98
C ARG A 59 -24.73 12.28 -22.04
N GLN A 60 -25.18 11.08 -22.40
CA GLN A 60 -24.93 9.88 -21.60
C GLN A 60 -23.44 9.61 -21.42
N GLN A 61 -22.65 9.72 -22.49
CA GLN A 61 -21.20 9.55 -22.41
C GLN A 61 -20.53 10.59 -21.48
N ALA A 62 -21.01 11.83 -21.49
CA ALA A 62 -20.51 12.88 -20.60
C ALA A 62 -20.84 12.56 -19.13
N GLU A 63 -22.08 12.15 -18.85
CA GLU A 63 -22.54 11.74 -17.51
C GLU A 63 -21.73 10.54 -16.97
N GLU A 64 -21.53 9.50 -17.78
CA GLU A 64 -20.74 8.33 -17.38
C GLU A 64 -19.28 8.68 -17.07
N ARG A 65 -18.67 9.54 -17.89
CA ARG A 65 -17.31 10.02 -17.65
C ARG A 65 -17.24 10.81 -16.35
N ILE A 66 -18.22 11.68 -16.10
CA ILE A 66 -18.29 12.45 -14.86
C ILE A 66 -18.38 11.55 -13.64
N ALA A 67 -19.33 10.60 -13.66
CA ALA A 67 -19.55 9.68 -12.56
C ALA A 67 -18.32 8.82 -12.27
N ARG A 68 -17.64 8.34 -13.32
CA ARG A 68 -16.40 7.55 -13.18
C ARG A 68 -15.28 8.35 -12.52
N GLU A 69 -15.05 9.57 -13.01
CA GLU A 69 -14.00 10.45 -12.49
C GLU A 69 -14.28 10.88 -11.04
N GLU A 70 -15.53 11.15 -10.70
CA GLU A 70 -15.94 11.46 -9.33
C GLU A 70 -15.74 10.23 -8.41
N LYS A 71 -16.20 9.06 -8.85
CA LYS A 71 -16.04 7.80 -8.13
C LYS A 71 -14.56 7.51 -7.82
N ASN A 72 -13.68 7.61 -8.81
CA ASN A 72 -12.24 7.37 -8.63
C ASN A 72 -11.63 8.30 -7.56
N ARG A 73 -12.05 9.56 -7.50
CA ARG A 73 -11.58 10.53 -6.49
C ARG A 73 -12.13 10.22 -5.10
N ARG A 74 -13.40 9.82 -4.99
CA ARG A 74 -14.03 9.41 -3.73
C ARG A 74 -13.38 8.14 -3.18
N GLU A 75 -13.16 7.13 -4.01
CA GLU A 75 -12.45 5.90 -3.63
C GLU A 75 -11.02 6.20 -3.17
N LYS A 76 -10.32 7.12 -3.84
CA LYS A 76 -8.98 7.59 -3.40
C LYS A 76 -9.06 8.22 -2.01
N LEU A 77 -10.05 9.07 -1.76
CA LEU A 77 -10.27 9.73 -0.46
C LEU A 77 -10.55 8.70 0.65
N GLU A 78 -11.48 7.78 0.42
CA GLU A 78 -11.85 6.71 1.36
C GLU A 78 -10.63 5.84 1.70
N ARG A 79 -9.81 5.49 0.70
CA ARG A 79 -8.59 4.71 0.92
C ARG A 79 -7.59 5.43 1.83
N ILE A 80 -7.40 6.74 1.64
CA ILE A 80 -6.46 7.52 2.47
C ILE A 80 -7.02 7.68 3.89
N GLN A 81 -8.33 7.89 4.03
CA GLN A 81 -8.99 7.94 5.35
C GLN A 81 -8.83 6.62 6.10
N PHE A 82 -9.02 5.49 5.42
CA PHE A 82 -8.79 4.18 6.01
C PHE A 82 -7.32 4.00 6.43
N GLN A 83 -6.35 4.41 5.61
CA GLN A 83 -4.93 4.36 5.97
C GLN A 83 -4.60 5.20 7.22
N LEU A 84 -5.22 6.37 7.34
CA LEU A 84 -5.10 7.22 8.52
C LEU A 84 -5.64 6.52 9.77
N GLU A 85 -6.85 5.98 9.71
CA GLU A 85 -7.47 5.24 10.83
C GLU A 85 -6.62 4.04 11.25
N GLN A 86 -6.14 3.24 10.30
CA GLN A 86 -5.26 2.10 10.58
C GLN A 86 -3.98 2.54 11.29
N SER A 87 -3.34 3.63 10.84
CA SER A 87 -2.10 4.13 11.47
C SER A 87 -2.27 4.59 12.92
N GLN A 88 -3.49 5.00 13.30
CA GLN A 88 -3.82 5.42 14.66
C GLN A 88 -4.14 4.23 15.58
N GLN A 89 -4.76 3.17 15.03
CA GLN A 89 -5.22 2.01 15.81
C GLN A 89 -4.14 0.94 16.00
N LEU A 90 -3.19 0.81 15.06
CA LEU A 90 -2.18 -0.23 15.13
C LEU A 90 -1.16 0.04 16.26
N PRO A 91 -0.70 -0.99 16.99
CA PRO A 91 0.28 -0.82 18.04
C PRO A 91 1.66 -0.40 17.50
N ILE A 92 2.44 0.27 18.34
CA ILE A 92 3.85 0.56 18.04
C ILE A 92 4.60 -0.76 17.80
N GLY A 93 5.47 -0.77 16.79
CA GLY A 93 6.18 -1.96 16.32
C GLY A 93 5.51 -2.67 15.15
N SER A 94 4.23 -2.39 14.85
CA SER A 94 3.56 -2.95 13.67
C SER A 94 4.22 -2.52 12.36
N GLU A 95 4.21 -3.41 11.38
CA GLU A 95 4.65 -3.11 10.02
C GLU A 95 3.49 -2.61 9.17
N LEU A 96 3.68 -1.44 8.56
CA LEU A 96 2.71 -0.79 7.68
C LEU A 96 3.24 -0.77 6.25
N PRO A 97 2.42 -1.09 5.24
CA PRO A 97 2.74 -0.75 3.86
C PRO A 97 2.96 0.76 3.74
N TYR A 98 4.10 1.19 3.18
CA TYR A 98 4.43 2.61 3.06
C TYR A 98 4.51 3.05 1.59
N THR A 99 5.36 2.41 0.79
CA THR A 99 5.52 2.74 -0.62
C THR A 99 6.06 1.55 -1.39
N THR A 100 6.25 1.71 -2.69
CA THR A 100 6.89 0.73 -3.57
C THR A 100 7.99 1.44 -4.35
N VAL A 101 9.16 0.82 -4.44
CA VAL A 101 10.30 1.35 -5.21
C VAL A 101 10.59 0.44 -6.40
N GLN A 102 11.23 0.97 -7.44
CA GLN A 102 11.69 0.18 -8.58
C GLN A 102 13.12 -0.32 -8.36
N SER A 103 13.37 -1.56 -8.77
CA SER A 103 14.69 -2.20 -8.72
C SER A 103 14.98 -2.86 -10.05
N SER A 104 16.19 -2.67 -10.55
CA SER A 104 16.69 -3.36 -11.74
C SER A 104 17.29 -4.70 -11.35
N VAL A 105 16.90 -5.77 -12.04
CA VAL A 105 17.43 -7.12 -11.83
C VAL A 105 17.82 -7.75 -13.17
N GLN A 106 18.92 -8.50 -13.17
CA GLN A 106 19.36 -9.26 -14.33
C GLN A 106 18.72 -10.64 -14.32
N VAL A 107 18.30 -11.10 -15.51
CA VAL A 107 17.70 -12.41 -15.72
C VAL A 107 18.42 -13.13 -16.85
N GLN A 108 18.70 -14.40 -16.64
CA GLN A 108 19.32 -15.31 -17.59
C GLN A 108 18.53 -16.61 -17.72
N ILE A 109 18.83 -17.37 -18.77
CA ILE A 109 18.19 -18.66 -19.01
C ILE A 109 18.59 -19.60 -17.86
N GLY A 110 17.60 -20.20 -17.22
CA GLY A 110 17.79 -21.10 -16.08
C GLY A 110 17.49 -20.47 -14.72
N ASP A 111 17.28 -19.15 -14.62
CA ASP A 111 16.89 -18.54 -13.36
C ASP A 111 15.45 -18.89 -12.95
N ASN A 112 15.19 -18.96 -11.65
CA ASN A 112 13.84 -19.09 -11.12
C ASN A 112 13.13 -17.74 -11.16
N TRP A 113 12.10 -17.65 -11.99
CA TRP A 113 11.30 -16.43 -12.16
C TRP A 113 10.64 -15.96 -10.86
N ASN A 114 10.14 -16.88 -10.02
CA ASN A 114 9.44 -16.51 -8.79
C ASN A 114 10.40 -15.91 -7.76
N ASP A 115 11.61 -16.45 -7.64
CA ASP A 115 12.61 -15.93 -6.70
C ASP A 115 13.09 -14.54 -7.12
N ILE A 116 13.16 -14.28 -8.44
CA ILE A 116 13.46 -12.96 -8.99
C ILE A 116 12.30 -11.98 -8.80
N MET A 117 11.05 -12.42 -8.96
CA MET A 117 9.90 -11.51 -8.94
C MET A 117 9.34 -11.27 -7.55
N THR A 118 9.43 -12.26 -6.67
CA THR A 118 8.75 -12.25 -5.38
C THR A 118 9.74 -12.22 -4.23
N GLY A 119 9.28 -11.66 -3.11
CA GLY A 119 9.97 -11.86 -1.84
C GLY A 119 10.96 -10.80 -1.39
N THR A 120 11.39 -9.89 -2.26
CA THR A 120 12.19 -8.77 -1.76
C THR A 120 11.28 -7.71 -1.16
N GLU A 121 11.44 -7.40 0.13
CA GLU A 121 10.79 -6.27 0.80
C GLU A 121 11.78 -5.50 1.67
N ILE A 122 11.59 -4.18 1.76
CA ILE A 122 12.43 -3.28 2.56
C ILE A 122 11.64 -2.84 3.77
N ILE A 123 12.19 -3.04 4.96
CA ILE A 123 11.61 -2.59 6.22
C ILE A 123 12.37 -1.36 6.68
N VAL A 124 11.66 -0.26 6.94
CA VAL A 124 12.23 1.02 7.36
C VAL A 124 11.74 1.37 8.76
N LYS A 125 12.62 1.88 9.62
CA LYS A 125 12.28 2.39 10.95
C LYS A 125 12.92 3.76 11.12
N ASN A 126 12.11 4.79 11.41
CA ASN A 126 12.58 6.18 11.57
C ASN A 126 13.45 6.68 10.40
N GLY A 127 13.08 6.32 9.16
CA GLY A 127 13.82 6.71 7.95
C GLY A 127 15.08 5.90 7.67
N ILE A 128 15.42 4.91 8.50
CA ILE A 128 16.59 4.04 8.35
C ILE A 128 16.13 2.66 7.89
N VAL A 129 16.82 2.05 6.92
CA VAL A 129 16.58 0.66 6.52
C VAL A 129 16.89 -0.25 7.71
N HIS A 130 15.84 -0.87 8.25
CA HIS A 130 15.92 -1.78 9.39
C HIS A 130 16.21 -3.21 8.95
N ALA A 131 15.60 -3.66 7.84
CA ALA A 131 15.83 -4.98 7.28
C ALA A 131 15.54 -5.00 5.76
N ILE A 132 16.17 -5.92 5.05
CA ILE A 132 15.80 -6.31 3.70
C ILE A 132 15.51 -7.81 3.77
N ARG A 133 14.28 -8.21 3.47
CA ARG A 133 13.88 -9.61 3.44
C ARG A 133 13.84 -10.05 1.98
N GLN A 134 14.31 -11.26 1.69
CA GLN A 134 14.22 -11.89 0.36
C GLN A 134 13.42 -13.18 0.49
N GLY A 135 12.43 -13.37 -0.38
CA GLY A 135 11.52 -14.51 -0.34
C GLY A 135 12.20 -15.70 -0.98
N GLY A 136 12.86 -16.44 -0.12
CA GLY A 136 13.43 -17.77 -0.32
C GLY A 136 13.60 -18.48 1.01
N GLU A 137 13.77 -17.73 2.11
CA GLU A 137 13.72 -18.28 3.46
C GLU A 137 12.31 -18.17 4.04
N ARG A 138 11.47 -19.17 3.71
CA ARG A 138 10.53 -19.67 4.71
C ARG A 138 11.38 -20.24 5.83
N ASN A 139 11.73 -19.41 6.81
CA ASN A 139 12.52 -19.84 7.95
C ASN A 139 11.66 -20.78 8.81
N GLY A 140 11.71 -22.07 8.48
CA GLY A 140 11.41 -23.16 9.39
C GLY A 140 12.54 -23.23 10.40
N SER A 141 12.40 -22.47 11.49
CA SER A 141 13.15 -22.68 12.73
C SER A 141 12.43 -21.95 13.86
N ASN A 142 11.22 -22.42 14.19
CA ASN A 142 10.72 -22.32 15.55
C ASN A 142 11.10 -23.61 16.27
N GLU A 143 12.41 -23.81 16.42
CA GLU A 143 13.02 -24.81 17.29
C GLU A 143 13.76 -24.02 18.38
N PHE A 144 13.63 -24.43 19.65
CA PHE A 144 14.01 -23.73 20.89
C PHE A 144 13.02 -22.62 21.31
N LEU A 145 12.17 -22.78 22.32
CA LEU A 145 12.48 -23.16 23.70
C LEU A 145 11.23 -23.76 24.40
N TYR A 146 11.21 -25.08 24.60
CA TYR A 146 10.65 -25.73 25.81
C TYR A 146 11.27 -27.13 25.91
N GLY A 147 12.54 -27.17 26.27
CA GLY A 147 13.20 -28.37 26.78
C GLY A 147 13.22 -28.32 28.30
N GLY A 148 12.67 -29.35 28.92
CA GLY A 148 13.03 -29.78 30.28
C GLY A 148 12.02 -29.47 31.37
N GLN A 149 11.19 -30.45 31.73
CA GLN A 149 11.54 -31.30 32.88
C GLN A 149 10.75 -32.61 32.84
N ALA A 150 11.50 -33.70 32.77
CA ALA A 150 11.05 -35.04 33.06
C ALA A 150 10.64 -35.12 34.54
N GLY A 151 9.42 -35.63 34.77
CA GLY A 151 8.95 -36.08 36.06
C GLY A 151 8.41 -37.49 35.90
N GLU A 152 9.30 -38.48 35.96
CA GLU A 152 8.94 -39.85 36.29
C GLU A 152 8.42 -39.90 37.73
N HIS A 153 7.22 -40.45 37.94
CA HIS A 153 6.98 -41.58 38.84
C HIS A 153 5.49 -42.00 38.83
N PRO A 154 5.15 -43.23 39.28
CA PRO A 154 4.22 -44.11 38.58
C PRO A 154 2.84 -44.12 39.24
N ARG A 155 1.86 -44.66 38.54
CA ARG A 155 0.56 -44.99 39.13
C ARG A 155 0.54 -46.46 39.61
N PRO A 156 -0.19 -46.74 40.70
CA PRO A 156 -0.19 -48.02 41.41
C PRO A 156 -0.79 -49.18 40.63
#